data_AF-A0A7S2QL41-F1
#
_entry.id   AF-A0A7S2QL41-F1
#
_cell.length_a   1.000
_cell.length_b   1.000
_cell.length_c   1.000
_cell.angle_alpha   90.00
_cell.angle_beta   90.00
_cell.angle_gamma   90.00
#
_symmetry.space_group_name_H-M   'P 1'
#
loop_
_entity.id
_entity.type
_entity.pdbx_description
1 polymer ?
#
loop_
_entity_poly.entity_id
_entity_poly.type
_entity_poly.pdbx_seq_one_letter_code
_entity_poly.pdbx_strand_id
1 'polypeptide(L)'
;GSGTVEANGVYRASERLYCDAPVYEHVDRGADFKITREPHTNPKTGATKHGWLLGRSKAPLYGAPTEALAVPSAGWKKFGGEAPVPAVRVHALLADAYFLRADDAKAAGDAAMEQEDWTTACESFTAGVDA
;
A
#
# COMPACT_ATOMS: atom_id res chain seq x y z
N GLY A 1 -6.05 5.57 -6.86
CA GLY A 1 -5.48 6.92 -6.79
C GLY A 1 -4.06 6.85 -7.31
N SER A 2 -3.69 7.75 -8.22
CA SER A 2 -2.34 7.94 -8.77
C SER A 2 -1.50 8.94 -7.98
N GLY A 3 -1.29 8.71 -6.67
CA GLY A 3 -0.20 9.42 -5.98
C GLY A 3 1.14 9.11 -6.60
N THR A 4 2.24 9.67 -6.07
CA THR A 4 3.63 9.32 -6.42
C THR A 4 3.66 7.88 -6.85
N VAL A 5 3.89 7.62 -8.15
CA VAL A 5 3.49 6.36 -8.78
C VAL A 5 4.08 5.16 -8.03
N GLU A 6 5.30 5.34 -7.53
CA GLU A 6 6.08 4.39 -6.74
C GLU A 6 5.50 4.02 -5.38
N ALA A 7 4.61 4.85 -4.83
CA ALA A 7 3.95 4.63 -3.54
C ALA A 7 2.62 3.88 -3.66
N ASN A 8 2.15 3.65 -4.90
CA ASN A 8 0.99 2.79 -5.15
C ASN A 8 1.44 1.34 -5.16
N GLY A 9 0.65 0.47 -4.53
CA GLY A 9 0.91 -0.96 -4.61
C GLY A 9 0.48 -1.74 -3.39
N VAL A 10 1.08 -2.92 -3.29
CA VAL A 10 0.81 -3.90 -2.25
C VAL A 10 1.89 -3.79 -1.18
N TYR A 11 1.44 -3.72 0.07
CA TYR A 11 2.27 -3.64 1.25
C TYR A 11 2.01 -4.86 2.13
N ARG A 12 3.08 -5.43 2.67
CA ARG A 12 3.00 -6.59 3.57
C ARG A 12 3.39 -6.20 4.98
N ALA A 13 2.75 -6.79 5.97
CA ALA A 13 3.20 -6.68 7.35
C ALA A 13 4.61 -7.28 7.47
N SER A 14 5.52 -6.52 8.09
CA SER A 14 6.80 -7.03 8.54
C SER A 14 6.65 -7.67 9.93
N GLU A 15 7.67 -8.38 10.39
CA GLU A 15 7.74 -8.91 11.77
C GLU A 15 7.93 -7.80 12.83
N ARG A 16 8.13 -6.55 12.40
CA ARG A 16 8.39 -5.42 13.29
C ARG A 16 7.09 -4.76 13.72
N LEU A 17 6.98 -4.50 15.03
CA LEU A 17 5.92 -3.69 15.61
C LEU A 17 6.44 -2.27 15.90
N TYR A 18 5.59 -1.27 15.68
CA TYR A 18 5.83 0.12 16.03
C TYR A 18 4.51 0.76 16.47
N CYS A 19 4.51 1.39 17.66
CA CYS A 19 3.31 1.98 18.28
C CYS A 19 2.09 1.04 18.25
N ASP A 20 2.29 -0.20 18.72
CA ASP A 20 1.29 -1.26 18.85
C ASP A 20 0.67 -1.75 17.53
N ALA A 21 1.31 -1.48 16.40
CA ALA A 21 0.87 -1.95 15.10
C ALA A 21 2.04 -2.47 14.24
N PRO A 22 1.79 -3.39 13.29
CA PRO A 22 2.82 -3.82 12.35
C PRO A 22 3.32 -2.67 11.48
N VAL A 23 4.62 -2.70 11.19
CA VAL A 23 5.19 -1.90 10.10
C VAL A 23 4.94 -2.63 8.80
N TYR A 24 4.41 -1.95 7.78
CA TYR A 24 4.21 -2.55 6.47
C TYR A 24 5.26 -2.05 5.48
N GLU A 25 5.78 -2.96 4.65
CA GLU A 25 6.80 -2.69 3.63
C GLU A 25 6.22 -2.96 2.25
N HIS A 26 6.61 -2.15 1.26
CA HIS A 26 6.16 -2.35 -0.11
C HIS A 26 6.71 -3.66 -0.67
N VAL A 27 5.88 -4.47 -1.34
CA VAL A 27 6.30 -5.77 -1.88
C VAL A 27 7.39 -5.62 -2.94
N ASP A 28 7.22 -4.75 -3.95
CA ASP A 28 8.22 -4.57 -5.03
C ASP A 28 9.37 -3.61 -4.71
N ARG A 29 9.12 -2.59 -3.87
CA ARG A 29 10.09 -1.53 -3.58
C ARG A 29 10.81 -1.73 -2.24
N GLY A 30 10.42 -2.75 -1.48
CA GLY A 30 11.02 -3.11 -0.20
C GLY A 30 10.84 -2.05 0.88
N ALA A 31 11.78 -2.04 1.84
CA ALA A 31 11.73 -1.24 3.06
C ALA A 31 11.91 0.27 2.84
N ASP A 32 12.28 0.70 1.63
CA ASP A 32 12.37 2.13 1.30
C ASP A 32 11.00 2.79 1.36
N PHE A 33 9.93 2.06 1.04
CA PHE A 33 8.55 2.48 1.18
C PHE A 33 7.88 1.74 2.33
N LYS A 34 7.47 2.48 3.35
CA LYS A 34 6.89 1.90 4.56
C LYS A 34 5.64 2.63 5.04
N ILE A 35 4.74 1.85 5.64
CA ILE A 35 3.57 2.34 6.37
C ILE A 35 3.79 2.08 7.85
N THR A 36 3.76 3.14 8.66
CA THR A 36 3.95 3.08 10.11
C THR A 36 2.81 3.80 10.83
N ARG A 37 2.50 3.35 12.05
CA ARG A 37 1.60 4.06 12.96
C ARG A 37 2.41 5.06 13.78
N GLU A 38 2.22 6.35 13.56
CA GLU A 38 3.01 7.42 14.16
C GLU A 38 2.21 8.15 15.25
N PRO A 39 2.82 8.45 16.41
CA PRO A 39 2.20 9.29 17.42
C PRO A 39 2.32 10.77 17.03
N HIS A 40 1.27 11.53 17.35
CA HIS A 40 1.20 12.98 17.18
C HIS A 40 0.63 13.61 18.44
N THR A 41 1.52 14.26 19.20
CA THR A 41 1.16 14.96 20.43
C THR A 41 0.74 16.38 20.12
N ASN A 42 -0.47 16.77 20.53
CA ASN A 42 -0.94 18.13 20.38
C ASN A 42 -0.22 19.04 21.40
N PRO A 43 0.54 20.06 20.95
CA PRO A 43 1.32 20.91 21.86
C PRO A 43 0.45 21.77 22.78
N LYS A 44 -0.82 22.03 22.42
CA LYS A 44 -1.73 22.85 23.23
C LYS A 44 -2.43 22.05 24.33
N THR A 45 -2.77 20.79 24.06
CA THR A 45 -3.59 19.97 24.98
C THR A 45 -2.80 18.86 25.66
N GLY A 46 -1.56 18.60 25.23
CA GLY A 46 -0.73 17.47 25.70
C GLY A 46 -1.24 16.10 25.28
N ALA A 47 -2.43 16.00 24.68
CA ALA A 47 -3.01 14.75 24.23
C ALA A 47 -2.23 14.18 23.04
N THR A 48 -1.84 12.91 23.16
CA THR A 48 -1.24 12.14 22.06
C THR A 48 -2.33 11.40 21.31
N LYS A 49 -2.37 11.61 20.00
CA LYS A 49 -3.18 10.87 19.03
C LYS A 49 -2.27 10.10 18.09
N HIS A 50 -2.80 9.16 17.35
CA HIS A 50 -2.05 8.40 16.35
C HIS A 50 -2.58 8.66 14.95
N GLY A 51 -1.77 8.30 13.98
CA GLY A 51 -2.17 8.23 12.59
C GLY A 51 -1.28 7.26 11.83
N TRP A 52 -1.70 6.93 10.63
CA TRP A 52 -0.88 6.15 9.71
C TRP A 52 -0.07 7.07 8.83
N LEU A 53 1.17 6.70 8.56
CA LEU A 53 2.11 7.45 7.74
C LEU A 53 2.72 6.53 6.69
N LEU A 54 2.61 6.95 5.43
CA LEU A 54 3.32 6.35 4.31
C LEU A 54 4.53 7.23 4.01
N GLY A 55 5.73 6.66 4.13
CA GLY A 55 6.98 7.39 3.91
C GLY A 55 7.93 6.68 2.95
N ARG A 56 8.84 7.47 2.37
CA ARG A 56 9.97 7.00 1.55
C ARG A 56 11.29 7.46 2.17
N SER A 57 12.19 6.53 2.52
CA SER A 57 13.53 6.82 3.04
C SER A 57 13.54 7.90 4.16
N LYS A 58 12.60 7.77 5.12
CA LYS A 58 12.36 8.70 6.25
C LYS A 58 11.65 10.02 5.93
N ALA A 59 11.27 10.28 4.68
CA ALA A 59 10.44 11.42 4.30
C ALA A 59 8.95 11.03 4.29
N PRO A 60 8.06 11.78 4.98
CA PRO A 60 6.63 11.51 4.97
C PRO A 60 5.98 11.93 3.65
N LEU A 61 5.34 11.00 2.96
CA LEU A 61 4.64 11.28 1.70
C LEU A 61 3.15 11.53 1.93
N TYR A 62 2.50 10.63 2.67
CA TYR A 62 1.07 10.69 2.97
C TYR A 62 0.81 10.29 4.41
N GLY A 63 -0.31 10.73 4.96
CA GLY A 63 -0.74 10.25 6.27
C GLY A 63 -2.24 10.38 6.50
N ALA A 64 -2.78 9.45 7.28
CA ALA A 64 -4.19 9.37 7.62
C ALA A 64 -4.36 9.52 9.13
N PRO A 65 -4.96 10.62 9.62
CA PRO A 65 -5.17 10.84 11.05
C PRO A 65 -6.33 9.97 11.55
N THR A 66 -6.02 8.82 12.12
CA THR A 66 -6.99 7.87 12.67
C THR A 66 -6.36 7.08 13.82
N GLU A 67 -7.16 6.75 14.83
CA GLU A 67 -6.72 5.89 15.94
C GLU A 67 -6.82 4.40 15.63
N ALA A 68 -7.41 4.02 14.49
CA ALA A 68 -7.60 2.63 14.11
C ALA A 68 -6.26 1.87 14.01
N LEU A 69 -6.24 0.63 14.51
CA LEU A 69 -5.09 -0.28 14.43
C LEU A 69 -4.94 -0.97 13.06
N ALA A 70 -5.94 -0.84 12.19
CA ALA A 70 -5.86 -1.27 10.81
C ALA A 70 -5.47 -0.09 9.92
N VAL A 71 -4.64 -0.35 8.90
CA VAL A 71 -4.28 0.66 7.89
C VAL A 71 -5.55 1.05 7.13
N PRO A 72 -5.88 2.34 7.04
CA PRO A 72 -7.10 2.77 6.40
C PRO A 72 -6.98 2.69 4.88
N SER A 73 -8.06 2.26 4.22
CA SER A 73 -8.18 2.26 2.76
C SER A 73 -8.46 3.66 2.16
N ALA A 74 -8.87 4.62 2.99
CA ALA A 74 -9.24 5.98 2.60
C ALA A 74 -8.86 7.03 3.67
N GLY A 75 -9.03 8.31 3.36
CA GLY A 75 -8.78 9.41 4.32
C GLY A 75 -7.32 9.85 4.45
N TRP A 76 -6.45 9.35 3.57
CA TRP A 76 -5.07 9.79 3.45
C TRP A 76 -4.97 11.24 2.97
N LYS A 77 -4.07 11.99 3.60
CA LYS A 77 -3.72 13.38 3.26
C LYS A 77 -2.29 13.42 2.74
N LYS A 78 -2.06 14.32 1.79
CA LYS A 78 -0.75 14.56 1.19
C LYS A 78 0.12 15.39 2.12
N PHE A 79 1.38 14.99 2.27
CA PHE A 79 2.44 15.79 2.92
C PHE A 79 3.47 16.19 1.86
N GLY A 80 4.40 15.29 1.52
CA GLY A 80 5.40 15.47 0.46
C GLY A 80 5.12 14.71 -0.83
N GLY A 81 4.07 13.87 -0.87
CA GLY A 81 3.69 13.11 -2.06
C GLY A 81 3.06 13.96 -3.17
N GLU A 82 2.83 13.33 -4.31
CA GLU A 82 2.08 13.91 -5.44
C GLU A 82 0.59 13.59 -5.33
N ALA A 83 -0.26 14.42 -5.93
CA ALA A 83 -1.68 14.14 -6.02
C ALA A 83 -1.95 13.29 -7.27
N PRO A 84 -3.02 12.47 -7.28
CA PRO A 84 -3.96 12.18 -6.18
C PRO A 84 -3.38 11.33 -5.04
N VAL A 85 -4.18 10.96 -4.04
CA VAL A 85 -3.74 10.08 -2.94
C VAL A 85 -3.41 8.67 -3.48
N PRO A 86 -2.41 7.95 -2.92
CA PRO A 86 -2.02 6.65 -3.42
C PRO A 86 -3.08 5.57 -3.20
N ALA A 87 -3.11 4.58 -4.09
CA ALA A 87 -3.82 3.33 -3.87
C ALA A 87 -2.92 2.36 -3.10
N VAL A 88 -3.28 2.08 -1.85
CA VAL A 88 -2.50 1.25 -0.94
C VAL A 88 -3.33 0.03 -0.55
N ARG A 89 -2.78 -1.17 -0.77
CA ARG A 89 -3.39 -2.44 -0.32
C ARG A 89 -2.45 -3.08 0.70
N VAL A 90 -2.97 -3.48 1.86
CA VAL A 90 -2.18 -4.06 2.94
C VAL A 90 -2.59 -5.51 3.19
N HIS A 91 -1.60 -6.37 3.41
CA HIS A 91 -1.81 -7.79 3.70
C HIS A 91 -1.01 -8.21 4.92
N ALA A 92 -1.61 -9.07 5.75
CA ALA A 92 -0.96 -9.61 6.94
C ALA A 92 0.08 -10.67 6.57
N LEU A 93 -0.24 -11.52 5.57
CA LEU A 93 0.65 -12.57 5.08
C LEU A 93 1.13 -12.23 3.67
N LEU A 94 2.38 -12.58 3.38
CA LEU A 94 2.96 -12.41 2.04
C LEU A 94 2.23 -13.26 0.99
N ALA A 95 1.77 -14.46 1.35
CA ALA A 95 1.01 -15.33 0.46
C ALA A 95 -0.27 -14.65 -0.04
N ASP A 96 -0.99 -13.92 0.83
CA ASP A 96 -2.20 -13.19 0.44
C ASP A 96 -1.92 -12.09 -0.59
N ALA A 97 -0.74 -11.46 -0.50
CA ALA A 97 -0.30 -10.45 -1.47
C ALA A 97 0.01 -11.06 -2.84
N TYR A 98 0.57 -12.28 -2.87
CA TYR A 98 0.85 -13.01 -4.12
C TYR A 98 -0.42 -13.57 -4.77
N PHE A 99 -1.31 -14.20 -3.99
CA PHE A 99 -2.58 -14.68 -4.53
C PHE A 99 -3.42 -13.55 -5.11
N LEU A 100 -3.45 -12.38 -4.47
CA LEU A 100 -4.12 -11.21 -5.04
C LEU A 100 -3.53 -10.79 -6.39
N ARG A 101 -2.20 -10.85 -6.56
CA ARG A 101 -1.57 -10.54 -7.85
C ARG A 101 -1.93 -11.55 -8.92
N ALA A 102 -1.91 -12.84 -8.58
CA ALA A 102 -2.33 -13.89 -9.49
C ALA A 102 -3.80 -13.72 -9.90
N ASP A 103 -4.68 -13.37 -8.95
CA ASP A 103 -6.10 -13.12 -9.21
C ASP A 103 -6.32 -11.87 -10.08
N ASP A 104 -5.62 -10.76 -9.78
CA ASP A 104 -5.69 -9.52 -10.59
C ASP A 104 -5.16 -9.77 -12.02
N ALA A 105 -4.07 -10.52 -12.16
CA ALA A 105 -3.48 -10.90 -13.45
C ALA A 105 -4.41 -11.82 -14.25
N LYS A 106 -5.05 -12.79 -13.59
CA LYS A 106 -6.07 -13.65 -14.19
C LYS A 106 -7.27 -12.83 -14.66
N ALA A 107 -7.79 -11.93 -13.83
CA ALA A 107 -8.94 -11.09 -14.17
C ALA A 107 -8.63 -10.15 -15.36
N ALA A 108 -7.41 -9.59 -15.42
CA ALA A 108 -6.95 -8.80 -16.56
C ALA A 108 -6.84 -9.64 -17.84
N GLY A 109 -6.29 -10.87 -17.74
CA GLY A 109 -6.21 -11.81 -18.85
C GLY A 109 -7.59 -12.21 -19.36
N ASP A 110 -8.52 -12.56 -18.47
CA ASP A 110 -9.91 -12.88 -18.82
C ASP A 110 -10.59 -11.71 -19.54
N ALA A 111 -10.42 -10.47 -19.06
CA ALA A 111 -10.99 -9.28 -19.70
C ALA A 111 -10.36 -8.95 -21.07
N ALA A 112 -9.08 -9.25 -21.28
CA ALA A 112 -8.40 -9.09 -22.57
C ALA A 112 -8.84 -10.16 -23.58
N MET A 113 -9.07 -11.40 -23.13
CA MET A 113 -9.65 -12.47 -23.95
C MET A 113 -11.04 -12.09 -24.49
N GLU A 114 -11.89 -11.49 -23.65
CA GLU A 114 -13.23 -11.01 -24.07
C GLU A 114 -13.16 -9.93 -25.15
N GLN A 115 -12.05 -9.18 -25.23
CA GLN A 115 -11.80 -8.14 -26.22
C GLN A 115 -11.01 -8.63 -27.43
N GLU A 116 -10.72 -9.93 -27.51
CA GLU A 116 -9.87 -10.55 -28.54
C GLU A 116 -8.44 -9.96 -28.59
N ASP A 117 -7.98 -9.34 -27.51
CA ASP A 117 -6.59 -8.89 -27.36
C ASP A 117 -5.72 -10.01 -26.78
N TRP A 118 -5.35 -10.93 -27.67
CA TRP A 118 -4.57 -12.12 -27.34
C TRP A 118 -3.16 -11.81 -26.81
N THR A 119 -2.60 -10.65 -27.18
CA THR A 119 -1.24 -10.27 -26.73
C THR A 119 -1.29 -9.89 -25.26
N THR A 120 -2.20 -8.98 -24.90
CA THR A 120 -2.40 -8.55 -23.52
C THR A 120 -2.86 -9.71 -22.63
N ALA A 121 -3.68 -10.63 -23.15
CA ALA A 121 -4.10 -11.82 -22.42
C ALA A 121 -2.90 -12.73 -22.07
N CYS A 122 -2.03 -13.04 -23.05
CA CYS A 122 -0.83 -13.84 -22.82
C CYS A 122 0.12 -13.20 -21.81
N GLU A 123 0.37 -11.89 -21.93
CA GLU A 123 1.22 -11.15 -21.01
C GLU A 123 0.66 -11.18 -19.58
N SER A 124 -0.65 -10.97 -19.43
CA SER A 124 -1.32 -10.97 -18.13
C SER A 124 -1.27 -12.34 -17.45
N PHE A 125 -1.56 -13.43 -18.17
CA PHE A 125 -1.46 -14.77 -17.59
C PHE A 125 -0.03 -15.16 -17.22
N THR A 126 0.96 -14.77 -18.02
CA THR A 126 2.37 -15.04 -17.71
C THR A 126 2.80 -14.29 -16.46
N ALA A 127 2.40 -13.02 -16.33
CA ALA A 127 2.68 -12.21 -15.15
C ALA A 127 2.06 -12.79 -13.87
N GLY A 128 0.92 -13.49 -13.95
CA GLY A 128 0.30 -14.15 -12.80
C GLY A 128 1.00 -15.44 -12.35
N VAL A 129 1.71 -16.11 -13.26
CA VAL A 129 2.49 -17.33 -12.94
C VAL A 129 3.86 -16.98 -12.35
N ASP A 130 4.45 -15.86 -12.77
CA ASP A 130 5.75 -15.37 -12.31
C ASP A 130 5.67 -14.51 -11.03
N ALA A 131 4.45 -14.25 -10.53
CA ALA A 131 4.20 -13.48 -9.29
C ALA A 131 4.44 -14.34 -8.05
#